data_AF-A0A384I0C9-F1
#
_entry.id   AF-A0A384I0C9-F1
#
_cell.length_a   1.000
_cell.length_b   1.000
_cell.length_c   1.000
_cell.angle_alpha   90.00
_cell.angle_beta   90.00
_cell.angle_gamma   90.00
#
_symmetry.space_group_name_H-M   'P 1'
#
loop_
_entity.id
_entity.type
_entity.pdbx_description
1 polymer ?
#
loop_
_entity_poly.entity_id
_entity_poly.type
_entity_poly.pdbx_seq_one_letter_code
_entity_poly.pdbx_strand_id
1 'polypeptide(L)'
;MRRDAVRARFLVREAPGVTVTSPGAGPPGAEGRGPLADAARLGAQRALAEAGRGYLGGCLELRTQGRVRGERAGRALRRAVVRAAALAVAAALRGETTAVHVPAGRHR
;
A
#
# COMPACT_ATOMS: atom_id res chain seq x y z
N MET A 1 -19.04 1.11 -14.92
CA MET A 1 -18.28 0.19 -14.03
C MET A 1 -17.08 0.92 -13.46
N ARG A 2 -17.04 1.19 -12.14
CA ARG A 2 -15.79 1.63 -11.49
C ARG A 2 -14.87 0.42 -11.41
N ARG A 3 -13.66 0.51 -12.00
CA ARG A 3 -12.63 -0.53 -11.84
C ARG A 3 -12.03 -0.41 -10.44
N ASP A 4 -11.83 -1.54 -9.78
CA ASP A 4 -11.16 -1.55 -8.50
C ASP A 4 -9.70 -1.08 -8.70
N ALA A 5 -9.23 -0.16 -7.88
CA ALA A 5 -7.89 0.38 -8.01
C ALA A 5 -7.29 0.77 -6.67
N VAL A 6 -5.97 0.67 -6.58
CA VAL A 6 -5.17 1.01 -5.41
C VAL A 6 -4.32 2.22 -5.75
N ARG A 7 -4.41 3.27 -4.94
CA ARG A 7 -3.47 4.39 -4.93
C ARG A 7 -2.56 4.25 -3.73
N ALA A 8 -1.26 4.40 -3.94
CA ALA A 8 -0.27 4.39 -2.87
C ALA A 8 0.69 5.57 -3.04
N ARG A 9 1.03 6.24 -1.93
CA ARG A 9 2.06 7.27 -1.89
C ARG A 9 2.95 7.00 -0.70
N PHE A 10 4.27 7.01 -0.91
CA PHE A 10 5.23 6.76 0.15
C PHE A 10 6.05 8.01 0.41
N LEU A 11 6.23 8.32 1.69
CA LEU A 11 7.11 9.37 2.19
C LEU A 11 8.17 8.70 3.06
N VAL A 12 9.41 8.72 2.59
CA VAL A 12 10.56 8.19 3.34
C VAL A 12 10.75 9.00 4.61
N ARG A 13 11.07 8.31 5.71
CA ARG A 13 11.50 8.92 6.98
C ARG A 13 12.73 8.20 7.48
N GLU A 14 13.62 8.95 8.12
CA GLU A 14 14.83 8.39 8.73
C GLU A 14 14.54 7.58 9.99
N ALA A 15 13.37 7.79 10.60
CA ALA A 15 12.90 6.94 11.69
C ALA A 15 12.56 5.54 11.18
N PRO A 16 13.01 4.46 11.87
CA PRO A 16 12.76 3.10 11.43
C PRO A 16 11.28 2.74 11.49
N GLY A 17 10.83 1.96 10.49
CA GLY A 17 9.49 1.40 10.44
C GLY A 17 8.52 2.11 9.50
N VAL A 18 7.60 1.33 8.92
CA VAL A 18 6.58 1.83 7.99
C VAL A 18 5.23 1.97 8.70
N THR A 19 4.68 3.18 8.70
CA THR A 19 3.30 3.45 9.09
C THR A 19 2.41 3.45 7.84
N VAL A 20 1.20 2.94 7.95
CA VAL A 20 0.24 2.93 6.84
C VAL A 20 -0.99 3.73 7.26
N THR A 21 -1.35 4.72 6.48
CA THR A 21 -2.55 5.54 6.69
C THR A 21 -3.55 5.27 5.57
N SER A 22 -4.82 5.11 5.91
CA SER A 22 -5.89 4.88 4.95
C SER A 22 -7.01 5.89 5.19
N PRO A 23 -7.17 6.91 4.34
CA PRO A 23 -8.28 7.85 4.45
C PRO A 23 -9.58 7.10 4.15
N GLY A 24 -10.40 6.89 5.19
CA GLY A 24 -11.65 6.13 5.10
C GLY A 24 -11.71 4.92 6.03
N ALA A 25 -10.62 4.58 6.72
CA ALA A 25 -10.74 3.79 7.95
C ALA A 25 -11.45 4.68 8.98
N GLY A 26 -12.55 4.19 9.55
CA GLY A 26 -13.28 4.87 10.63
C GLY A 26 -12.41 5.13 11.87
N PRO A 27 -12.99 5.65 12.96
CA PRO A 27 -12.22 6.07 14.12
C PRO A 27 -11.24 4.98 14.61
N PRO A 28 -10.04 5.38 15.07
CA PRO A 28 -9.02 4.46 15.55
C PRO A 28 -9.56 3.72 16.77
N GLY A 29 -10.04 2.49 16.57
CA GLY A 29 -10.74 1.72 17.61
C GLY A 29 -11.74 0.70 17.08
N ALA A 30 -12.19 0.81 15.82
CA ALA A 30 -12.87 -0.30 15.14
C ALA A 30 -11.82 -1.32 14.70
N GLU A 31 -11.67 -2.39 15.47
CA GLU A 31 -10.85 -3.60 15.26
C GLU A 31 -9.94 -3.60 14.03
N GLY A 32 -8.64 -3.45 14.29
CA GLY A 32 -7.59 -3.91 13.40
C GLY A 32 -7.20 -2.91 12.32
N ARG A 33 -5.97 -2.42 12.45
CA ARG A 33 -5.09 -2.17 11.31
C ARG A 33 -5.33 -3.27 10.24
N GLY A 34 -6.12 -2.95 9.20
CA GLY A 34 -6.75 -4.00 8.39
C GLY A 34 -5.73 -4.86 7.61
N PRO A 35 -6.10 -6.09 7.19
CA PRO A 35 -5.20 -7.03 6.50
C PRO A 35 -4.56 -6.47 5.22
N LEU A 36 -5.18 -5.45 4.62
CA LEU A 36 -4.59 -4.70 3.49
C LEU A 36 -3.51 -3.72 3.94
N ALA A 37 -3.68 -3.04 5.06
CA ALA A 37 -2.67 -2.17 5.64
C ALA A 37 -1.42 -2.97 6.04
N ASP A 38 -1.60 -4.17 6.60
CA ASP A 38 -0.48 -5.07 6.92
C ASP A 38 0.22 -5.59 5.66
N ALA A 39 -0.55 -5.97 4.63
CA ALA A 39 0.03 -6.35 3.35
C ALA A 39 0.82 -5.20 2.70
N ALA A 40 0.30 -3.96 2.78
CA ALA A 40 0.96 -2.77 2.28
C ALA A 40 2.28 -2.50 3.04
N ARG A 41 2.23 -2.62 4.37
CA ARG A 41 3.40 -2.46 5.25
C ARG A 41 4.49 -3.47 4.90
N LEU A 42 4.14 -4.76 4.83
CA LEU A 42 5.09 -5.83 4.49
C LEU A 42 5.68 -5.62 3.09
N GLY A 43 4.86 -5.21 2.12
CA GLY A 43 5.32 -4.89 0.77
C GLY A 43 6.33 -3.74 0.76
N ALA A 44 6.06 -2.67 1.52
CA ALA A 44 6.96 -1.53 1.62
C ALA A 44 8.26 -1.87 2.36
N GLN A 45 8.19 -2.59 3.49
CA GLN A 45 9.36 -3.03 4.25
C GLN A 45 10.27 -3.93 3.41
N ARG A 46 9.66 -4.86 2.67
CA ARG A 46 10.39 -5.73 1.75
C ARG A 46 11.08 -4.93 0.64
N ALA A 47 10.37 -3.98 0.02
CA ALA A 47 10.97 -3.13 -1.02
C ALA A 47 12.14 -2.27 -0.49
N LEU A 48 12.03 -1.75 0.74
CA LEU A 48 13.14 -1.05 1.39
C LEU A 48 14.34 -1.98 1.65
N ALA A 49 14.09 -3.19 2.15
CA ALA A 49 15.14 -4.17 2.38
C ALA A 49 15.84 -4.60 1.08
N GLU A 50 15.07 -4.89 0.02
CA GLU A 50 15.59 -5.24 -1.31
C GLU A 50 16.42 -4.09 -1.93
N ALA A 51 16.12 -2.84 -1.60
CA ALA A 51 16.90 -1.68 -2.02
C ALA A 51 18.14 -1.38 -1.13
N GLY A 52 18.46 -2.22 -0.14
CA GLY A 52 19.55 -1.95 0.81
C GLY A 52 19.27 -0.78 1.77
N ARG A 53 17.99 -0.45 1.96
CA ARG A 53 17.48 0.66 2.78
C ARG A 53 16.56 0.17 3.91
N GLY A 54 16.74 -1.06 4.38
CA GLY A 54 15.91 -1.67 5.43
C GLY A 54 15.97 -0.96 6.79
N TYR A 55 16.97 -0.09 6.99
CA TYR A 55 17.09 0.78 8.16
C TYR A 55 16.17 2.00 8.11
N LEU A 56 15.68 2.37 6.92
CA LEU A 56 14.75 3.48 6.74
C LEU A 56 13.32 3.05 7.04
N GLY A 57 12.50 4.03 7.39
CA GLY A 57 11.06 3.89 7.52
C GLY A 57 10.31 4.88 6.65
N GLY A 58 9.05 5.12 6.98
CA GLY A 58 8.23 6.08 6.26
C GLY A 58 6.74 5.99 6.52
N CYS A 59 6.00 6.90 5.91
CA CYS A 59 4.54 6.90 5.89
C CYS A 59 4.06 6.46 4.51
N LEU A 60 3.25 5.42 4.47
CA LEU A 60 2.55 4.95 3.29
C LEU A 60 1.08 5.38 3.37
N GLU A 61 0.67 6.30 2.52
CA GLU A 61 -0.75 6.59 2.31
C GLU A 61 -1.32 5.60 1.30
N LEU A 62 -2.37 4.88 1.71
CA LEU A 62 -3.04 3.88 0.90
C LEU A 62 -4.51 4.28 0.70
N ARG A 63 -4.98 4.29 -0.55
CA ARG A 63 -6.40 4.47 -0.88
C ARG A 63 -6.84 3.34 -1.79
N THR A 64 -7.85 2.60 -1.36
CA THR A 64 -8.51 1.59 -2.20
C THR A 64 -9.83 2.16 -2.70
N GLN A 65 -10.06 2.08 -4.02
CA GLN A 65 -11.31 2.47 -4.64
C GLN A 65 -11.96 1.21 -5.20
N GLY A 66 -13.15 0.85 -4.72
CA GLY A 66 -13.83 -0.36 -5.17
C GLY A 66 -14.57 -1.12 -4.06
N ARG A 67 -15.60 -1.89 -4.43
CA ARG A 67 -16.27 -2.83 -3.50
C ARG A 67 -15.75 -4.23 -3.81
N VAL A 68 -14.78 -4.69 -3.02
CA VAL A 68 -14.34 -6.08 -3.08
C VAL A 68 -15.47 -6.97 -2.55
N ARG A 69 -16.05 -7.79 -3.44
CA ARG A 69 -16.99 -8.84 -3.07
C ARG A 69 -16.36 -10.20 -3.38
N GLY A 70 -16.17 -11.01 -2.33
CA GLY A 70 -15.66 -12.38 -2.40
C GLY A 70 -14.15 -12.54 -2.25
N GLU A 71 -13.72 -13.72 -1.82
CA GLU A 71 -12.32 -14.03 -1.47
C GLU A 71 -11.33 -13.83 -2.60
N ARG A 72 -11.68 -14.23 -3.83
CA ARG A 72 -10.80 -14.08 -5.01
C ARG A 72 -10.49 -12.61 -5.31
N ALA A 73 -11.50 -11.74 -5.16
CA ALA A 73 -11.31 -10.30 -5.29
C ALA A 73 -10.44 -9.75 -4.14
N GLY A 74 -10.56 -10.31 -2.93
CA GLY A 74 -9.69 -9.99 -1.79
C GLY A 74 -8.21 -10.32 -2.04
N ARG A 75 -7.91 -11.50 -2.61
CA ARG A 75 -6.52 -11.89 -2.94
C ARG A 75 -5.94 -11.00 -4.04
N ALA A 76 -6.72 -10.70 -5.08
CA ALA A 76 -6.31 -9.80 -6.16
C ALA A 76 -6.01 -8.39 -5.62
N LEU A 77 -6.88 -7.86 -4.75
CA LEU A 77 -6.65 -6.58 -4.08
C LEU A 77 -5.39 -6.61 -3.21
N ARG A 78 -5.18 -7.67 -2.42
CA ARG A 78 -3.97 -7.80 -1.58
C ARG A 78 -2.70 -7.77 -2.42
N ARG A 79 -2.67 -8.46 -3.56
CA ARG A 79 -1.54 -8.42 -4.51
C ARG A 79 -1.35 -7.02 -5.11
N ALA A 80 -2.43 -6.36 -5.49
CA ALA A 80 -2.39 -4.99 -6.00
C ALA A 80 -1.85 -4.01 -4.96
N VAL A 81 -2.22 -4.18 -3.69
CA VAL A 81 -1.73 -3.37 -2.55
C VAL A 81 -0.24 -3.55 -2.31
N VAL A 82 0.24 -4.80 -2.25
CA VAL A 82 1.67 -5.10 -2.10
C VAL A 82 2.47 -4.46 -3.25
N ARG A 83 1.98 -4.61 -4.49
CA ARG A 83 2.64 -4.04 -5.67
C ARG A 83 2.63 -2.51 -5.65
N ALA A 84 1.51 -1.90 -5.28
CA ALA A 84 1.40 -0.44 -5.16
C ALA A 84 2.35 0.11 -4.10
N ALA A 85 2.49 -0.57 -2.96
CA ALA A 85 3.41 -0.20 -1.90
C ALA A 85 4.88 -0.26 -2.37
N ALA A 86 5.28 -1.36 -3.01
CA ALA A 86 6.64 -1.52 -3.54
C ALA A 86 6.97 -0.44 -4.60
N LEU A 87 6.04 -0.15 -5.51
CA LEU A 87 6.23 0.91 -6.52
C LEU A 87 6.30 2.30 -5.89
N ALA A 88 5.47 2.60 -4.88
CA ALA A 88 5.51 3.88 -4.18
C ALA A 88 6.85 4.08 -3.44
N VAL A 89 7.40 3.02 -2.84
CA VAL A 89 8.75 3.05 -2.24
C VAL A 89 9.81 3.30 -3.30
N ALA A 90 9.78 2.57 -4.41
CA ALA A 90 10.73 2.77 -5.52
C ALA A 90 10.64 4.16 -6.15
N ALA A 91 9.44 4.75 -6.22
CA ALA A 91 9.24 6.14 -6.65
C ALA A 91 9.86 7.12 -5.65
N ALA A 92 9.57 6.97 -4.36
CA ALA A 92 10.12 7.86 -3.32
C ALA A 92 11.65 7.79 -3.22
N LEU A 93 12.24 6.61 -3.38
CA LEU A 93 13.71 6.44 -3.41
C LEU A 93 14.35 7.09 -4.65
N ARG A 94 13.59 7.27 -5.74
CA ARG A 94 14.02 8.03 -6.93
C ARG A 94 13.75 9.54 -6.79
N GLY A 95 13.24 10.00 -5.65
CA GLY A 95 12.85 11.40 -5.42
C GLY A 95 11.47 11.77 -5.99
N GLU A 96 10.71 10.81 -6.52
CA GLU A 96 9.35 11.04 -7.03
C GLU A 96 8.34 11.08 -5.86
N THR A 97 7.54 12.14 -5.78
CA THR A 97 6.54 12.30 -4.70
C THR A 97 5.09 12.01 -5.15
N THR A 98 4.93 11.60 -6.41
CA THR A 98 3.64 11.31 -7.04
C THR A 98 3.03 10.01 -6.54
N ALA A 99 1.71 9.98 -6.37
CA ALA A 99 1.00 8.77 -6.00
C ALA A 99 0.99 7.76 -7.16
N VAL A 100 1.32 6.50 -6.85
CA VAL A 100 1.26 5.37 -7.79
C VAL A 100 -0.14 4.81 -7.84
N HIS A 101 -0.61 4.44 -9.03
CA HIS A 101 -1.91 3.82 -9.26
C HIS A 101 -1.77 2.41 -9.82
N VAL A 102 -2.35 1.42 -9.15
CA VAL A 102 -2.35 0.02 -9.58
C VAL A 102 -3.80 -0.47 -9.72
N PRO A 103 -4.23 -0.94 -10.90
CA PRO A 103 -5.55 -1.53 -11.05
C PRO A 103 -5.62 -2.87 -10.31
N ALA A 104 -6.64 -3.07 -9.49
CA ALA A 104 -7.00 -4.35 -8.92
C ALA A 104 -7.91 -5.07 -9.93
N GLY A 105 -7.32 -5.56 -11.02
CA GLY A 105 -8.08 -6.26 -12.05
C GLY A 105 -8.68 -7.57 -11.54
N ARG A 106 -9.92 -7.86 -11.95
CA ARG A 106 -10.34 -9.25 -12.21
C ARG A 106 -9.59 -9.66 -13.47
N HIS A 107 -8.67 -10.61 -13.35
CA HIS A 107 -8.24 -11.37 -14.53
C HIS A 107 -9.52 -12.01 -15.11
N ARG A 108 -9.80 -11.69 -16.38
CA ARG A 108 -10.78 -12.41 -17.20
C ARG A 108 -10.30 -13.84 -17.38
#